data_AF-A0AAD9WAN4-F1
#
_entry.id   AF-A0AAD9WAN4-F1
#
_cell.length_a   1.000
_cell.length_b   1.000
_cell.length_c   1.000
_cell.angle_alpha   90.00
_cell.angle_beta   90.00
_cell.angle_gamma   90.00
#
_symmetry.space_group_name_H-M   'P 1'
#
loop_
_entity.id
_entity.type
_entity.pdbx_description
1 polymer ?
#
loop_
_entity_poly.entity_id
_entity_poly.type
_entity_poly.pdbx_seq_one_letter_code
_entity_poly.pdbx_strand_id
1 'polypeptide(L)'
;MAFSRKTQESHNHTPRYFFVSTTTIVTLALAGTSSATSGFLTSCSDFALTNLNGDTGRSMMLQANCKVDQNNKIWSHLDLNTCFGWSADSCGFTYPPSGHFTDSVSSCDNNYTGGDEHFGNNFGCRGPCNGRGEVYNVFALNSYVGNKGGKLVC
;
A
#
# COMPACT_ATOMS: atom_id res chain seq x y z
N MET A 1 -80.19 22.92 -49.68
CA MET A 1 -81.10 22.25 -48.72
C MET A 1 -80.28 21.73 -47.55
N ALA A 2 -80.76 21.97 -46.32
CA ALA A 2 -80.50 21.31 -45.04
C ALA A 2 -79.07 20.83 -44.68
N PHE A 3 -78.39 21.43 -43.69
CA PHE A 3 -78.46 21.20 -42.23
C PHE A 3 -77.51 20.11 -41.72
N SER A 4 -76.61 20.48 -40.79
CA SER A 4 -76.55 19.94 -39.41
C SER A 4 -75.11 19.75 -38.89
N ARG A 5 -74.78 20.47 -37.80
CA ARG A 5 -73.61 20.24 -36.92
C ARG A 5 -73.89 19.09 -35.95
N LYS A 6 -72.83 18.42 -35.50
CA LYS A 6 -72.52 17.89 -34.14
C LYS A 6 -71.23 17.05 -34.28
N THR A 7 -70.33 16.80 -33.33
CA THR A 7 -69.87 17.36 -32.05
C THR A 7 -68.54 16.64 -31.78
N GLN A 8 -67.68 17.31 -31.01
CA GLN A 8 -66.33 17.02 -30.53
C GLN A 8 -66.16 15.79 -29.60
N GLU A 9 -65.04 15.06 -29.72
CA GLU A 9 -64.26 14.34 -28.66
C GLU A 9 -62.80 14.23 -29.20
N SER A 10 -61.77 14.97 -28.73
CA SER A 10 -60.94 14.78 -27.52
C SER A 10 -60.62 13.29 -27.28
N HIS A 11 -59.38 12.81 -27.26
CA HIS A 11 -58.50 12.87 -26.09
C HIS A 11 -57.06 12.37 -26.41
N ASN A 12 -56.09 13.15 -25.94
CA ASN A 12 -54.77 12.80 -25.39
C ASN A 12 -53.74 11.95 -26.17
N HIS A 13 -52.72 12.69 -26.63
CA HIS A 13 -51.30 12.28 -26.65
C HIS A 13 -50.83 11.73 -25.29
N THR A 14 -49.99 10.70 -25.32
CA THR A 14 -49.07 10.39 -24.22
C THR A 14 -47.66 10.17 -24.80
N PRO A 15 -46.64 10.95 -24.39
CA PRO A 15 -45.28 10.75 -24.86
C PRO A 15 -44.63 9.56 -24.16
N ARG A 16 -43.88 8.76 -24.92
CA ARG A 16 -43.01 7.70 -24.38
C ARG A 16 -41.78 8.34 -23.75
N TYR A 17 -41.71 8.32 -22.42
CA TYR A 17 -40.52 8.70 -21.68
C TYR A 17 -39.44 7.62 -21.83
N PHE A 18 -38.33 7.97 -22.48
CA PHE A 18 -37.10 7.20 -22.46
C PHE A 18 -36.47 7.35 -21.07
N PHE A 19 -36.45 6.27 -20.28
CA PHE A 19 -35.64 6.18 -19.08
C PHE A 19 -34.18 5.93 -19.50
N VAL A 20 -33.36 6.99 -19.50
CA VAL A 20 -31.90 6.84 -19.50
C VAL A 20 -31.49 6.59 -18.05
N SER A 21 -31.34 5.32 -17.67
CA SER A 21 -30.70 4.94 -16.41
C SER A 21 -29.21 5.25 -16.49
N THR A 22 -28.79 6.34 -15.86
CA THR A 22 -27.37 6.59 -15.56
C THR A 22 -26.92 5.62 -14.47
N THR A 23 -26.29 4.52 -14.88
CA THR A 23 -25.51 3.67 -13.97
C THR A 23 -24.30 4.46 -13.47
N THR A 24 -24.38 4.96 -12.24
CA THR A 24 -23.24 5.41 -11.46
C THR A 24 -22.35 4.20 -11.16
N ILE A 25 -21.16 4.16 -11.77
CA ILE A 25 -20.12 3.21 -11.38
C ILE A 25 -19.54 3.72 -10.06
N VAL A 26 -19.97 3.12 -8.96
CA VAL A 26 -19.26 3.22 -7.69
C VAL A 26 -17.97 2.42 -7.87
N THR A 27 -16.85 3.10 -8.07
CA THR A 27 -15.53 2.50 -7.95
C THR A 27 -15.32 2.15 -6.48
N LEU A 28 -15.65 0.91 -6.09
CA LEU A 28 -15.12 0.33 -4.88
C LEU A 28 -13.60 0.28 -5.05
N ALA A 29 -12.88 1.10 -4.29
CA ALA A 29 -11.46 0.90 -4.08
C ALA A 29 -11.31 -0.47 -3.40
N LEU A 30 -11.00 -1.49 -4.20
CA LEU A 30 -10.48 -2.74 -3.67
C LEU A 30 -9.27 -2.36 -2.82
N ALA A 31 -9.40 -2.48 -1.50
CA ALA A 31 -8.25 -2.61 -0.63
C ALA A 31 -7.52 -3.86 -1.13
N GLY A 32 -6.56 -3.65 -2.03
CA GLY A 32 -5.74 -4.72 -2.56
C GLY A 32 -5.09 -5.42 -1.39
N THR A 33 -5.36 -6.72 -1.24
CA THR A 33 -4.55 -7.58 -0.41
C THR A 33 -3.16 -7.61 -1.05
N SER A 34 -2.29 -6.66 -0.70
CA SER A 34 -0.87 -6.73 -1.04
C SER A 34 -0.30 -7.92 -0.28
N SER A 35 -0.24 -9.06 -0.96
CA SER A 35 0.50 -10.22 -0.49
C SER A 35 1.99 -9.87 -0.52
N ALA A 36 2.71 -10.14 0.57
CA ALA A 36 4.16 -9.98 0.63
C ALA A 36 4.83 -10.54 -0.61
N THR A 37 5.42 -9.64 -1.39
CA THR A 37 6.51 -9.98 -2.28
C THR A 37 7.73 -10.21 -1.40
N SER A 38 8.43 -11.33 -1.55
CA SER A 38 9.63 -11.64 -0.77
C SER A 38 10.85 -11.75 -1.69
N GLY A 39 12.05 -11.74 -1.10
CA GLY A 39 13.27 -12.12 -1.79
C GLY A 39 14.00 -10.98 -2.52
N PHE A 40 13.87 -9.71 -2.10
CA PHE A 40 14.60 -8.60 -2.75
C PHE A 40 16.12 -8.83 -2.76
N LEU A 41 16.68 -9.52 -1.76
CA LEU A 41 18.11 -9.84 -1.67
C LEU A 41 18.63 -10.68 -2.85
N THR A 42 17.76 -11.40 -3.55
CA THR A 42 18.16 -12.25 -4.70
C THR A 42 18.33 -11.47 -6.01
N SER A 43 17.75 -10.28 -6.08
CA SER A 43 17.60 -9.55 -7.34
C SER A 43 17.90 -8.05 -7.25
N CYS A 44 18.24 -7.55 -6.08
CA CYS A 44 18.68 -6.17 -5.86
C CYS A 44 20.07 -6.14 -5.20
N SER A 45 20.72 -4.98 -5.22
CA SER A 45 22.01 -4.70 -4.55
C SER A 45 22.09 -3.23 -4.14
N ASP A 46 23.19 -2.84 -3.50
CA ASP A 46 23.50 -1.43 -3.20
C ASP A 46 22.46 -0.82 -2.26
N PHE A 47 22.19 -1.55 -1.18
CA PHE A 47 21.08 -1.26 -0.28
C PHE A 47 21.32 -0.08 0.64
N ALA A 48 20.28 0.73 0.85
CA ALA A 48 20.28 1.77 1.87
C ALA A 48 18.92 1.90 2.53
N LEU A 49 18.94 2.17 3.85
CA LEU A 49 17.77 2.63 4.59
C LEU A 49 18.03 4.07 5.03
N THR A 50 17.07 4.94 4.77
CA THR A 50 17.14 6.35 5.18
C THR A 50 16.00 6.68 6.14
N ASN A 51 16.21 7.71 6.96
CA ASN A 51 15.25 8.15 7.99
C ASN A 51 14.92 7.06 9.02
N LEU A 52 15.94 6.26 9.39
CA LEU A 52 15.84 5.26 10.46
C LEU A 52 15.37 5.89 11.78
N ASN A 53 15.86 7.09 12.08
CA ASN A 53 15.55 7.86 13.27
C ASN A 53 15.03 9.24 12.86
N GLY A 54 14.07 9.77 13.60
CA GLY A 54 13.46 11.07 13.35
C GLY A 54 12.07 11.18 13.96
N ASP A 55 11.36 12.25 13.63
CA ASP A 55 10.01 12.49 14.13
C ASP A 55 9.03 11.37 13.72
N THR A 56 7.95 11.26 14.48
CA THR A 56 6.84 10.34 14.15
C THR A 56 6.21 10.74 12.81
N GLY A 57 5.87 9.75 11.99
CA GLY A 57 5.30 9.94 10.65
C GLY A 57 6.31 10.24 9.54
N ARG A 58 7.62 10.09 9.81
CA ARG A 58 8.67 10.20 8.79
C ARG A 58 8.52 9.15 7.69
N SER A 59 8.80 9.51 6.43
CA SER A 59 8.91 8.53 5.35
C SER A 59 10.22 7.76 5.46
N MET A 60 10.12 6.49 5.82
CA MET A 60 11.26 5.60 5.96
C MET A 60 11.46 4.80 4.68
N MET A 61 12.54 5.09 3.96
CA MET A 61 12.74 4.59 2.60
C MET A 61 13.79 3.48 2.56
N LEU A 62 13.43 2.36 1.94
CA LEU A 62 14.37 1.37 1.43
C LEU A 62 14.74 1.73 -0.01
N GLN A 63 16.03 1.77 -0.30
CA GLN A 63 16.58 2.04 -1.62
C GLN A 63 17.47 0.89 -2.07
N ALA A 64 17.40 0.54 -3.35
CA ALA A 64 18.24 -0.51 -3.92
C ALA A 64 18.33 -0.39 -5.45
N ASN A 65 19.37 -0.97 -6.04
CA ASN A 65 19.50 -1.19 -7.47
C ASN A 65 18.95 -2.56 -7.85
N CYS A 66 17.76 -2.61 -8.46
CA CYS A 66 17.00 -3.84 -8.67
C CYS A 66 16.97 -4.30 -10.13
N LYS A 67 17.12 -5.61 -10.35
CA LYS A 67 17.03 -6.23 -11.68
C LYS A 67 15.65 -6.00 -12.30
N VAL A 68 15.64 -5.46 -13.52
CA VAL A 68 14.48 -5.46 -14.41
C VAL A 68 14.47 -6.77 -15.21
N ASP A 69 15.65 -7.19 -15.66
CA ASP A 69 15.92 -8.43 -16.37
C ASP A 69 17.34 -8.95 -16.02
N GLN A 70 17.87 -9.90 -16.80
CA GLN A 70 19.19 -10.50 -16.54
C GLN A 70 20.37 -9.52 -16.67
N ASN A 71 20.23 -8.47 -17.48
CA ASN A 71 21.31 -7.57 -17.85
C ASN A 71 21.11 -6.15 -17.32
N ASN A 72 19.87 -5.77 -17.00
CA ASN A 72 19.52 -4.41 -16.62
C ASN A 72 19.09 -4.32 -15.15
N LYS A 73 19.56 -3.28 -14.47
CA LYS A 73 19.08 -2.86 -13.16
C LYS A 73 18.64 -1.40 -13.18
N ILE A 74 17.67 -1.06 -12.33
CA ILE A 74 17.23 0.31 -12.11
C ILE A 74 17.23 0.63 -10.63
N TRP A 75 17.51 1.89 -10.30
CA TRP A 75 17.39 2.39 -8.95
C TRP A 75 15.91 2.42 -8.53
N SER A 76 15.62 1.89 -7.35
CA SER A 76 14.27 1.69 -6.85
C SER A 76 14.15 2.13 -5.40
N HIS A 77 12.96 2.62 -5.05
CA HIS A 77 12.64 3.13 -3.72
C HIS A 77 11.31 2.54 -3.24
N LEU A 78 11.24 2.21 -1.96
CA LEU A 78 10.03 1.76 -1.28
C LEU A 78 9.88 2.50 0.06
N ASP A 79 8.77 3.21 0.24
CA ASP A 79 8.40 3.72 1.55
C ASP A 79 7.84 2.56 2.38
N LEU A 80 8.57 2.18 3.43
CA LEU A 80 8.20 1.05 4.28
C LEU A 80 6.91 1.30 5.07
N ASN A 81 6.47 2.56 5.20
CA ASN A 81 5.15 2.87 5.75
C ASN A 81 3.99 2.38 4.87
N THR A 82 4.23 2.06 3.60
CA THR A 82 3.22 1.43 2.75
C THR A 82 3.06 -0.06 3.03
N CYS A 83 4.01 -0.65 3.75
CA CYS A 83 4.09 -2.09 4.00
C CYS A 83 3.75 -2.45 5.44
N PHE A 84 4.27 -1.72 6.42
CA PHE A 84 4.23 -2.11 7.84
C PHE A 84 3.47 -1.12 8.72
N GLY A 85 2.77 -1.67 9.70
CA GLY A 85 2.20 -0.94 10.83
C GLY A 85 2.87 -1.35 12.14
N TRP A 86 2.45 -0.71 13.23
CA TRP A 86 2.85 -1.08 14.59
C TRP A 86 1.61 -1.25 15.47
N SER A 87 1.55 -2.33 16.25
CA SER A 87 0.48 -2.56 17.22
C SER A 87 1.02 -2.50 18.64
N ALA A 88 0.47 -1.59 19.46
CA ALA A 88 0.79 -1.52 20.87
C ALA A 88 0.26 -2.73 21.67
N ASP A 89 -0.80 -3.39 21.19
CA ASP A 89 -1.34 -4.60 21.80
C ASP A 89 -0.48 -5.83 21.50
N SER A 90 0.03 -5.93 20.27
CA SER A 90 0.94 -7.01 19.86
C SER A 90 2.41 -6.68 20.14
N CYS A 91 2.70 -5.46 20.60
CA CYS A 91 4.02 -4.98 20.96
C CYS A 91 5.06 -5.15 19.84
N GLY A 92 4.66 -4.86 18.60
CA GLY A 92 5.52 -5.07 17.43
C GLY A 92 4.89 -4.72 16.08
N PHE A 93 5.61 -5.04 15.02
CA PHE A 93 5.17 -4.79 13.65
C PHE A 93 3.97 -5.64 13.23
N THR A 94 3.14 -5.09 12.35
CA THR A 94 1.99 -5.81 11.76
C THR A 94 2.05 -5.77 10.22
N TYR A 95 1.60 -6.86 9.58
CA TYR A 95 1.66 -7.09 8.14
C TYR A 95 0.77 -8.30 7.72
N PRO A 96 0.04 -8.33 6.57
CA PRO A 96 -0.58 -7.25 5.80
C PRO A 96 -2.12 -7.18 5.96
N PRO A 97 -2.79 -6.06 5.63
CA PRO A 97 -2.27 -4.71 5.40
C PRO A 97 -2.19 -3.93 6.72
N SER A 98 -1.05 -3.29 6.96
CA SER A 98 -0.91 -2.32 8.05
C SER A 98 0.12 -1.30 7.56
N GLY A 99 -0.23 -0.03 7.51
CA GLY A 99 0.69 1.04 7.09
C GLY A 99 1.09 1.92 8.26
N HIS A 100 2.00 2.85 8.00
CA HIS A 100 2.35 3.97 8.89
C HIS A 100 2.95 3.59 10.25
N PHE A 101 3.77 2.54 10.32
CA PHE A 101 4.45 2.17 11.58
C PHE A 101 5.27 3.33 12.18
N THR A 102 5.82 4.24 11.35
CA THR A 102 6.58 5.40 11.83
C THR A 102 5.74 6.40 12.62
N ASP A 103 4.41 6.33 12.56
CA ASP A 103 3.54 7.17 13.40
C ASP A 103 3.65 6.78 14.88
N SER A 104 4.09 5.55 15.16
CA SER A 104 4.20 5.00 16.51
C SER A 104 5.64 4.78 16.97
N VAL A 105 6.58 4.49 16.07
CA VAL A 105 7.95 4.12 16.46
C VAL A 105 8.91 5.32 16.55
N SER A 106 9.75 5.32 17.57
CA SER A 106 10.68 6.42 17.87
C SER A 106 12.00 6.31 17.10
N SER A 107 12.50 5.08 16.95
CA SER A 107 13.84 4.80 16.44
C SER A 107 13.87 3.44 15.79
N CYS A 108 14.67 3.32 14.74
CA CYS A 108 14.86 2.10 14.01
C CYS A 108 16.33 1.87 13.72
N ASP A 109 16.69 0.62 13.53
CA ASP A 109 18.02 0.23 13.13
C ASP A 109 17.97 -1.01 12.24
N ASN A 110 19.06 -1.22 11.52
CA ASN A 110 19.28 -2.39 10.69
C ASN A 110 20.67 -2.91 11.03
N ASN A 111 20.78 -3.63 12.14
CA ASN A 111 22.07 -4.13 12.61
C ASN A 111 22.38 -5.51 12.01
N TYR A 112 23.26 -5.55 11.03
CA TYR A 112 23.70 -6.79 10.40
C TYR A 112 25.22 -6.79 10.21
N THR A 113 25.79 -7.99 10.12
CA THR A 113 27.21 -8.22 9.86
C THR A 113 27.37 -9.04 8.58
N GLY A 114 28.40 -8.76 7.79
CA GLY A 114 28.67 -9.42 6.50
C GLY A 114 28.35 -8.51 5.32
N GLY A 115 27.96 -9.09 4.18
CA GLY A 115 27.63 -8.34 2.97
C GLY A 115 26.14 -8.05 2.79
N ASP A 116 25.79 -7.61 1.58
CA ASP A 116 24.44 -7.29 1.13
C ASP A 116 23.46 -8.47 1.35
N GLU A 117 23.94 -9.71 1.33
CA GLU A 117 23.16 -10.92 1.59
C GLU A 117 22.53 -10.98 3.00
N HIS A 118 22.95 -10.10 3.90
CA HIS A 118 22.40 -9.99 5.25
C HIS A 118 21.62 -8.69 5.50
N PHE A 119 21.52 -7.81 4.50
CA PHE A 119 20.84 -6.53 4.65
C PHE A 119 19.38 -6.71 5.04
N GLY A 120 18.96 -6.07 6.14
CA GLY A 120 17.56 -6.09 6.57
C GLY A 120 17.17 -7.35 7.34
N ASN A 121 18.10 -8.27 7.62
CA ASN A 121 17.81 -9.50 8.39
C ASN A 121 17.43 -9.22 9.85
N ASN A 122 17.96 -8.15 10.43
CA ASN A 122 17.64 -7.70 11.78
C ASN A 122 17.13 -6.26 11.74
N PHE A 123 16.23 -5.98 10.80
CA PHE A 123 15.57 -4.68 10.81
C PHE A 123 14.62 -4.60 12.00
N GLY A 124 14.77 -3.58 12.83
CA GLY A 124 13.95 -3.42 14.02
C GLY A 124 13.70 -1.98 14.39
N CYS A 125 12.63 -1.77 15.15
CA CYS A 125 12.28 -0.45 15.69
C CYS A 125 11.83 -0.54 17.15
N ARG A 126 11.98 0.58 17.85
CA ARG A 126 11.41 0.80 19.18
C ARG A 126 10.06 1.49 19.09
N GLY A 127 9.06 0.91 19.72
CA GLY A 127 7.70 1.46 19.72
C GLY A 127 6.89 1.09 20.96
N PRO A 128 5.70 1.69 21.12
CA PRO A 128 4.87 1.52 22.30
C PRO A 128 4.33 0.09 22.44
N CYS A 129 4.16 -0.35 23.68
CA CYS A 129 3.59 -1.64 24.07
C CYS A 129 2.73 -1.46 25.31
N ASN A 130 1.46 -1.85 25.20
CA ASN A 130 0.48 -1.68 26.27
C ASN A 130 0.92 -2.45 27.52
N GLY A 131 1.05 -1.73 28.64
CA GLY A 131 1.50 -2.28 29.92
C GLY A 131 3.02 -2.51 30.05
N ARG A 132 3.84 -2.19 29.05
CA ARG A 132 5.31 -2.38 29.10
C ARG A 132 6.14 -1.16 28.67
N GLY A 133 5.49 -0.06 28.30
CA GLY A 133 6.19 1.14 27.84
C GLY A 133 6.69 0.95 26.41
N GLU A 134 7.99 1.13 26.17
CA GLU A 134 8.59 0.99 24.84
C GLU A 134 9.33 -0.35 24.72
N VAL A 135 9.14 -1.04 23.60
CA VAL A 135 9.78 -2.33 23.30
C VAL A 135 10.47 -2.28 21.94
N TYR A 136 11.46 -3.15 21.77
CA TYR A 136 12.15 -3.33 20.50
C TYR A 136 11.67 -4.61 19.81
N ASN A 137 11.21 -4.49 18.56
CA ASN A 137 10.75 -5.61 17.75
C ASN A 137 11.56 -5.67 16.45
N VAL A 138 11.85 -6.89 15.98
CA VAL A 138 12.77 -7.15 14.85
C VAL A 138 12.11 -8.12 13.88
N PHE A 139 12.33 -7.90 12.58
CA PHE A 139 11.98 -8.84 11.53
C PHE A 139 12.95 -8.77 10.34
N ALA A 140 12.88 -9.74 9.45
CA ALA A 140 13.65 -9.75 8.22
C ALA A 140 12.89 -9.06 7.08
N LEU A 141 13.38 -7.93 6.57
CA LEU A 141 12.75 -7.20 5.45
C LEU A 141 12.58 -8.10 4.22
N ASN A 142 13.53 -9.01 3.99
CA ASN A 142 13.52 -9.91 2.84
C ASN A 142 12.33 -10.89 2.84
N SER A 143 11.67 -11.09 3.97
CA SER A 143 10.45 -11.90 4.08
C SER A 143 9.20 -11.18 3.58
N TYR A 144 9.25 -9.85 3.43
CA TYR A 144 8.07 -9.01 3.15
C TYR A 144 8.26 -8.03 1.99
N VAL A 145 9.51 -7.81 1.56
CA VAL A 145 9.85 -6.98 0.43
C VAL A 145 10.50 -7.83 -0.66
N GLY A 146 10.10 -7.58 -1.91
CA GLY A 146 10.70 -8.18 -3.08
C GLY A 146 10.83 -7.19 -4.23
N ASN A 147 11.10 -7.74 -5.41
CA ASN A 147 11.35 -6.97 -6.63
C ASN A 147 10.38 -7.42 -7.73
N LYS A 148 9.62 -6.47 -8.28
CA LYS A 148 8.71 -6.68 -9.41
C LYS A 148 9.13 -5.78 -10.57
N GLY A 149 9.94 -6.34 -11.48
CA GLY A 149 10.37 -5.65 -12.70
C GLY A 149 11.24 -4.41 -12.43
N GLY A 150 12.16 -4.50 -11.46
CA GLY A 150 13.01 -3.39 -11.01
C GLY A 150 12.36 -2.49 -9.95
N LYS A 151 11.13 -2.77 -9.55
CA LYS A 151 10.42 -2.03 -8.50
C LYS A 151 10.43 -2.78 -7.17
N LEU A 152 10.97 -2.17 -6.12
CA LEU A 152 10.78 -2.65 -4.75
C LEU A 152 9.30 -2.58 -4.38
N VAL A 153 8.78 -3.70 -3.88
CA VAL A 153 7.36 -3.83 -3.48
C VAL A 153 7.27 -4.70 -2.24
N CYS A 154 6.28 -4.39 -1.40
CA CYS A 154 5.57 -5.39 -0.63
C CYS A 154 4.39 -5.87 -1.51
#